data_AF-K9X9S9-F1
#
_entry.id   AF-K9X9S9-F1
#
_cell.length_a   1.000
_cell.length_b   1.000
_cell.length_c   1.000
_cell.angle_alpha   90.00
_cell.angle_beta   90.00
_cell.angle_gamma   90.00
#
_symmetry.space_group_name_H-M   'P 1'
#
loop_
_entity.id
_entity.type
_entity.pdbx_description
1 polymer ?
#
loop_
_entity_poly.entity_id
_entity_poly.type
_entity_poly.pdbx_seq_one_letter_code
_entity_poly.pdbx_strand_id
1 'polypeptide(L)'
;MGSQIMPIYFLRGEGVPLAQRRGLETIDRNSLFILVQAPVEPVAQALSTLRQMNVWMRDAYEREIDIHNESTFVFQLRGHPWSIVYKPYVRSERVYLTEEDARSISETLNTSAIYYTRSDTCGTLEYHLYRNGVCVEKLFFEEEVSLQFQSQLRSLEAKNIQDAYRFTMNFIREQDAYVPNIVEVEDLKAGQRTTLRFEDLMPHEVERMDYLAQQ
;
A
#
# COMPACT_ATOMS: atom_id res chain seq x y z
N MET A 1 23.23 -22.93 -4.05
CA MET A 1 22.24 -22.29 -4.94
C MET A 1 22.25 -20.83 -4.57
N GLY A 2 22.49 -19.91 -5.50
CA GLY A 2 22.50 -18.48 -5.19
C GLY A 2 21.10 -18.02 -4.81
N SER A 3 20.97 -17.28 -3.70
CA SER A 3 19.72 -16.66 -3.30
C SER A 3 19.28 -15.72 -4.43
N GLN A 4 18.12 -15.95 -5.04
CA GLN A 4 17.57 -15.04 -6.03
C GLN A 4 17.03 -13.81 -5.31
N ILE A 5 17.48 -12.64 -5.76
CA ILE A 5 16.99 -11.35 -5.30
C ILE A 5 15.56 -11.17 -5.81
N MET A 6 14.69 -10.61 -4.96
CA MET A 6 13.31 -10.32 -5.29
C MET A 6 13.21 -9.26 -6.41
N PRO A 7 12.47 -9.51 -7.51
CA PRO A 7 12.38 -8.63 -8.67
C PRO A 7 11.41 -7.45 -8.45
N ILE A 8 11.49 -6.80 -7.29
CA ILE A 8 10.62 -5.69 -6.89
C ILE A 8 11.47 -4.43 -6.70
N TYR A 9 11.10 -3.36 -7.41
CA TYR A 9 11.83 -2.10 -7.45
C TYR A 9 11.03 -1.00 -6.77
N PHE A 10 11.72 -0.16 -6.00
CA PHE A 10 11.18 1.05 -5.39
C PHE A 10 11.61 2.26 -6.19
N LEU A 11 10.79 2.66 -7.16
CA LEU A 11 11.11 3.78 -8.03
C LEU A 11 10.76 5.11 -7.37
N ARG A 12 11.62 6.11 -7.58
CA ARG A 12 11.41 7.46 -7.05
C ARG A 12 12.12 8.50 -7.91
N GLY A 13 11.55 9.69 -8.01
CA GLY A 13 12.21 10.86 -8.60
C GLY A 13 13.41 11.30 -7.76
N GLU A 14 14.30 12.09 -8.32
CA GLU A 14 15.48 12.60 -7.62
C GLU A 14 15.16 13.86 -6.79
N GLY A 15 16.12 14.29 -5.96
CA GLY A 15 16.12 15.64 -5.34
C GLY A 15 15.32 15.82 -4.04
N VAL A 16 14.44 14.89 -3.67
CA VAL A 16 13.74 14.93 -2.37
C VAL A 16 14.07 13.69 -1.52
N PRO A 17 14.60 13.85 -0.30
CA PRO A 17 14.85 12.73 0.62
C PRO A 17 13.57 11.92 0.90
N LEU A 18 13.67 10.59 0.98
CA LEU A 18 12.48 9.73 1.14
C LEU A 18 11.61 10.11 2.34
N ALA A 19 12.24 10.43 3.48
CA ALA A 19 11.54 10.82 4.70
C ALA A 19 10.65 12.07 4.55
N GLN A 20 10.92 12.92 3.56
CA GLN A 20 10.19 14.17 3.31
C GLN A 20 9.13 14.04 2.21
N ARG A 21 9.05 12.90 1.52
CA ARG A 21 8.10 12.71 0.42
C ARG A 21 6.68 12.59 0.95
N ARG A 22 5.73 13.19 0.24
CA ARG A 22 4.28 13.12 0.52
C ARG A 22 3.49 13.17 -0.77
N GLY A 23 2.33 12.53 -0.79
CA GLY A 23 1.50 12.39 -1.98
C GLY A 23 1.75 11.07 -2.71
N LEU A 24 1.54 11.07 -4.02
CA LEU A 24 1.79 9.94 -4.90
C LEU A 24 3.16 10.10 -5.55
N GLU A 25 3.91 9.00 -5.69
CA GLU A 25 5.17 9.01 -6.43
C GLU A 25 4.94 9.02 -7.95
N THR A 26 3.91 8.32 -8.42
CA THR A 26 3.58 8.25 -9.85
C THR A 26 2.08 8.18 -10.08
N ILE A 27 1.67 8.60 -11.27
CA ILE A 27 0.36 8.36 -11.83
C ILE A 27 0.43 7.48 -13.10
N ASP A 28 1.52 6.80 -13.37
CA ASP A 28 1.69 6.11 -14.67
C ASP A 28 1.84 4.61 -14.50
N ARG A 29 1.28 4.05 -13.41
CA ARG A 29 1.36 2.63 -13.07
C ARG A 29 0.12 2.13 -12.36
N ASN A 30 -0.13 0.83 -12.45
CA ASN A 30 -1.08 0.15 -11.57
C ASN A 30 -0.53 0.09 -10.14
N SER A 31 -1.38 0.33 -9.16
CA SER A 31 -0.98 0.32 -7.75
C SER A 31 -2.17 -0.02 -6.88
N LEU A 32 -1.95 -0.82 -5.85
CA LEU A 32 -2.94 -1.13 -4.83
C LEU A 32 -2.22 -1.20 -3.47
N PHE A 33 -2.59 -0.30 -2.57
CA PHE A 33 -2.03 -0.20 -1.24
C PHE A 33 -3.12 0.01 -0.20
N ILE A 34 -2.85 -0.48 1.02
CA ILE A 34 -3.52 0.02 2.22
C ILE A 34 -2.48 0.73 3.06
N LEU A 35 -2.70 2.00 3.36
CA LEU A 35 -1.87 2.77 4.27
C LEU A 35 -2.57 2.82 5.61
N VAL A 36 -1.89 2.49 6.71
CA VAL A 36 -2.45 2.52 8.06
C VAL A 36 -1.59 3.40 8.95
N GLN A 37 -2.23 4.35 9.65
CA GLN A 37 -1.55 5.30 10.53
C GLN A 37 -1.21 4.66 11.88
N ALA A 38 -0.38 3.62 11.85
CA ALA A 38 0.09 2.88 13.01
C ALA A 38 1.44 2.20 12.69
N PRO A 39 2.23 1.81 13.70
CA PRO A 39 3.47 1.05 13.50
C PRO A 39 3.23 -0.32 12.83
N VAL A 40 4.27 -0.91 12.24
CA VAL A 40 4.18 -2.18 11.49
C VAL A 40 3.61 -3.33 12.32
N GLU A 41 4.07 -3.53 13.57
CA GLU A 41 3.65 -4.66 14.41
C GLU A 41 2.12 -4.74 14.62
N PRO A 42 1.41 -3.70 15.12
CA PRO A 42 -0.04 -3.78 15.28
C PRO A 42 -0.78 -3.92 13.94
N VAL A 43 -0.27 -3.32 12.86
CA VAL A 43 -0.86 -3.47 11.51
C VAL A 43 -0.73 -4.90 11.02
N ALA A 44 0.45 -5.49 11.14
CA ALA A 44 0.72 -6.87 10.76
C ALA A 44 -0.10 -7.85 11.60
N GLN A 45 -0.23 -7.62 12.92
CA GLN A 45 -1.08 -8.43 13.79
C GLN A 45 -2.56 -8.36 13.36
N ALA A 46 -3.09 -7.14 13.12
CA ALA A 46 -4.49 -6.96 12.74
C ALA A 46 -4.79 -7.64 11.40
N LEU A 47 -3.92 -7.47 10.41
CA LEU A 47 -4.06 -8.11 9.11
C LEU A 47 -3.91 -9.63 9.19
N SER A 48 -2.94 -10.14 9.96
CA SER A 48 -2.74 -11.57 10.16
C SER A 48 -3.97 -12.23 10.78
N THR A 49 -4.58 -11.60 11.79
CA THR A 49 -5.83 -12.09 12.38
C THR A 49 -6.99 -12.00 11.40
N LEU A 50 -7.17 -10.88 10.70
CA LEU A 50 -8.26 -10.65 9.76
C LEU A 50 -8.26 -11.65 8.60
N ARG A 51 -7.08 -11.93 8.05
CA ARG A 51 -6.87 -12.81 6.90
C ARG A 51 -6.45 -14.23 7.27
N GLN A 52 -6.40 -14.56 8.57
CA GLN A 52 -5.99 -15.87 9.08
C GLN A 52 -4.60 -16.31 8.58
N MET A 53 -3.68 -15.35 8.44
CA MET A 53 -2.29 -15.59 8.02
C MET A 53 -1.54 -16.29 9.16
N ASN A 54 -1.04 -17.49 8.90
CA ASN A 54 -0.37 -18.35 9.88
C ASN A 54 1.17 -18.25 9.84
N VAL A 55 1.74 -17.53 8.87
CA VAL A 55 3.16 -17.20 8.79
C VAL A 55 3.34 -15.72 9.08
N TRP A 56 4.23 -15.40 10.02
CA TRP A 56 4.65 -14.04 10.29
C TRP A 56 6.14 -13.99 10.63
N MET A 57 6.91 -13.39 9.73
CA MET A 57 8.31 -13.05 9.97
C MET A 57 8.44 -11.56 10.27
N ARG A 58 8.90 -11.24 11.48
CA ARG A 58 9.21 -9.88 11.92
C ARG A 58 10.58 -9.45 11.41
N ASP A 59 10.72 -8.17 11.07
CA ASP A 59 11.98 -7.58 10.60
C ASP A 59 12.57 -8.38 9.43
N ALA A 60 11.73 -8.67 8.45
CA ALA A 60 12.02 -9.53 7.31
C ALA A 60 12.86 -8.85 6.22
N TYR A 61 13.11 -7.53 6.30
CA TYR A 61 13.96 -6.84 5.32
C TYR A 61 15.36 -7.46 5.26
N GLU A 62 15.86 -7.73 4.05
CA GLU A 62 17.10 -8.45 3.74
C GLU A 62 17.18 -9.89 4.30
N ARG A 63 16.06 -10.47 4.74
CA ARG A 63 16.00 -11.88 5.17
C ARG A 63 15.50 -12.77 4.05
N GLU A 64 15.91 -14.03 4.13
CA GLU A 64 15.36 -15.06 3.25
C GLU A 64 13.96 -15.46 3.71
N ILE A 65 13.02 -15.48 2.76
CA ILE A 65 11.65 -15.91 2.95
C ILE A 65 11.27 -16.94 1.90
N ASP A 66 10.30 -17.78 2.24
CA ASP A 66 9.62 -18.65 1.28
C ASP A 66 8.32 -17.96 0.85
N ILE A 67 8.17 -17.73 -0.46
CA ILE A 67 6.96 -17.12 -1.02
C ILE A 67 5.80 -18.13 -0.92
N HIS A 68 4.68 -17.68 -0.39
CA HIS A 68 3.42 -18.41 -0.34
C HIS A 68 2.38 -17.80 -1.30
N ASN A 69 1.28 -18.51 -1.57
CA ASN A 69 0.19 -17.98 -2.42
C ASN A 69 -0.34 -16.64 -1.88
N GLU A 70 -0.53 -16.57 -0.56
CA GLU A 70 -1.06 -15.41 0.13
C GLU A 70 0.06 -14.61 0.81
N SER A 71 1.09 -14.24 0.06
CA SER A 71 2.20 -13.40 0.55
C SER A 71 1.75 -11.94 0.69
N THR A 72 2.07 -11.28 1.81
CA THR A 72 1.84 -9.84 2.01
C THR A 72 3.00 -9.21 2.77
N PHE A 73 3.42 -8.02 2.34
CA PHE A 73 4.43 -7.21 3.01
C PHE A 73 3.77 -6.08 3.78
N VAL A 74 4.16 -5.91 5.03
CA VAL A 74 3.73 -4.78 5.86
C VAL A 74 4.98 -4.01 6.25
N PHE A 75 5.13 -2.79 5.79
CA PHE A 75 6.36 -2.03 6.02
C PHE A 75 6.10 -0.56 6.29
N GLN A 76 7.02 0.07 7.01
CA GLN A 76 6.98 1.50 7.27
C GLN A 76 8.29 2.11 6.81
N LEU A 77 8.20 3.22 6.08
CA LEU A 77 9.35 4.00 5.65
C LEU A 77 9.77 4.95 6.77
N ARG A 78 11.08 5.11 6.96
CA ARG A 78 11.61 6.04 7.97
C ARG A 78 11.15 7.46 7.69
N GLY A 79 10.63 8.14 8.71
CA GLY A 79 10.09 9.51 8.59
C GLY A 79 8.63 9.60 8.12
N HIS A 80 7.95 8.45 7.95
CA HIS A 80 6.54 8.39 7.58
C HIS A 80 5.71 7.82 8.74
N PRO A 81 4.56 8.43 9.10
CA PRO A 81 3.71 7.92 10.17
C PRO A 81 2.81 6.75 9.74
N TRP A 82 2.85 6.36 8.47
CA TRP A 82 2.00 5.34 7.86
C TRP A 82 2.78 4.07 7.57
N SER A 83 2.27 2.93 8.04
CA SER A 83 2.66 1.62 7.52
C SER A 83 1.89 1.33 6.24
N ILE A 84 2.51 0.63 5.30
CA ILE A 84 2.00 0.26 4.00
C ILE A 84 1.83 -1.26 3.98
N VAL A 85 0.62 -1.70 3.65
CA VAL A 85 0.31 -3.08 3.31
C VAL A 85 0.33 -3.19 1.79
N TYR A 86 1.17 -4.10 1.30
CA TYR A 86 1.38 -4.34 -0.12
C TYR A 86 1.40 -5.84 -0.37
N LYS A 87 0.63 -6.28 -1.37
CA LYS A 87 0.59 -7.68 -1.78
C LYS A 87 1.29 -7.84 -3.13
N PRO A 88 2.40 -8.59 -3.22
CA PRO A 88 3.04 -8.85 -4.48
C PRO A 88 2.20 -9.77 -5.38
N TYR A 89 2.39 -9.70 -6.69
CA TYR A 89 1.78 -10.61 -7.64
C TYR A 89 2.43 -12.00 -7.55
N VAL A 90 1.62 -13.00 -7.15
CA VAL A 90 2.01 -14.41 -7.14
C VAL A 90 1.17 -15.15 -8.19
N ARG A 91 1.80 -15.89 -9.09
CA ARG A 91 1.13 -16.48 -10.28
C ARG A 91 -0.09 -17.35 -9.98
N SER A 92 -0.13 -18.00 -8.82
CA SER A 92 -1.10 -19.04 -8.48
C SER A 92 -2.46 -18.50 -8.04
N GLU A 93 -2.55 -17.32 -7.43
CA GLU A 93 -3.81 -16.80 -6.87
C GLU A 93 -3.88 -15.26 -6.93
N ARG A 94 -5.09 -14.74 -7.14
CA ARG A 94 -5.39 -13.30 -7.19
C ARG A 94 -6.36 -12.90 -6.07
N VAL A 95 -5.98 -13.17 -4.82
CA VAL A 95 -6.68 -12.53 -3.69
C VAL A 95 -6.11 -11.13 -3.55
N TYR A 96 -6.94 -10.11 -3.70
CA TYR A 96 -6.51 -8.71 -3.60
C TYR A 96 -6.77 -8.18 -2.18
N LEU A 97 -5.96 -7.20 -1.77
CA LEU A 97 -6.33 -6.35 -0.64
C LEU A 97 -7.60 -5.58 -1.01
N THR A 98 -8.53 -5.43 -0.05
CA THR A 98 -9.83 -4.80 -0.31
C THR A 98 -10.04 -3.55 0.52
N GLU A 99 -11.03 -2.73 0.16
CA GLU A 99 -11.46 -1.61 1.00
C GLU A 99 -11.89 -2.06 2.41
N GLU A 100 -12.44 -3.28 2.50
CA GLU A 100 -12.90 -3.88 3.76
C GLU A 100 -11.73 -4.24 4.69
N ASP A 101 -10.55 -4.55 4.14
CA ASP A 101 -9.32 -4.71 4.93
C ASP A 101 -8.94 -3.39 5.60
N ALA A 102 -8.92 -2.31 4.82
CA ALA A 102 -8.58 -0.99 5.33
C ALA A 102 -9.59 -0.56 6.41
N ARG A 103 -10.88 -0.77 6.17
CA ARG A 103 -11.95 -0.51 7.14
C ARG A 103 -11.73 -1.31 8.43
N SER A 104 -11.58 -2.62 8.33
CA SER A 104 -11.45 -3.53 9.47
C SER A 104 -10.18 -3.29 10.29
N ILE A 105 -9.06 -2.99 9.64
CA ILE A 105 -7.81 -2.64 10.33
C ILE A 105 -7.96 -1.30 11.05
N SER A 106 -8.56 -0.30 10.41
CA SER A 106 -8.80 1.01 11.04
C SER A 106 -9.69 0.90 12.28
N GLU A 107 -10.71 0.04 12.24
CA GLU A 107 -11.62 -0.26 13.35
C GLU A 107 -10.87 -0.95 14.49
N THR A 108 -10.17 -2.04 14.17
CA THR A 108 -9.44 -2.87 15.14
C THR A 108 -8.38 -2.06 15.89
N LEU A 109 -7.66 -1.19 15.19
CA LEU A 109 -6.57 -0.40 15.76
C LEU A 109 -7.01 0.98 16.25
N ASN A 110 -8.28 1.34 16.08
CA ASN A 110 -8.81 2.67 16.40
C ASN A 110 -7.91 3.79 15.83
N THR A 111 -7.61 3.70 14.53
CA THR A 111 -6.73 4.61 13.80
C THR A 111 -7.28 4.96 12.42
N SER A 112 -6.53 5.74 11.64
CA SER A 112 -6.82 6.03 10.23
C SER A 112 -6.26 4.95 9.30
N ALA A 113 -7.00 4.60 8.26
CA ALA A 113 -6.50 3.80 7.14
C ALA A 113 -6.95 4.39 5.79
N ILE A 114 -6.11 4.29 4.78
CA ILE A 114 -6.40 4.69 3.40
C ILE A 114 -6.31 3.45 2.53
N TYR A 115 -7.43 3.04 1.94
CA TYR A 115 -7.40 2.17 0.77
C TYR A 115 -7.10 3.04 -0.45
N TYR A 116 -6.11 2.65 -1.25
CA TYR A 116 -5.74 3.35 -2.47
C TYR A 116 -5.56 2.35 -3.60
N THR A 117 -6.22 2.59 -4.72
CA THR A 117 -6.02 1.82 -5.94
C THR A 117 -6.01 2.71 -7.18
N ARG A 118 -5.28 2.25 -8.19
CA ARG A 118 -5.09 2.94 -9.45
C ARG A 118 -4.87 1.93 -10.57
N SER A 119 -5.48 2.18 -11.72
CA SER A 119 -5.13 1.53 -12.98
C SER A 119 -4.75 2.56 -14.04
N ASP A 120 -3.51 2.53 -14.54
CA ASP A 120 -3.10 3.35 -15.69
C ASP A 120 -3.75 2.87 -16.99
N THR A 121 -3.99 1.56 -17.09
CA THR A 121 -4.52 0.88 -18.25
C THR A 121 -6.03 1.11 -18.39
N CYS A 122 -6.74 1.21 -17.26
CA CYS A 122 -8.19 1.46 -17.23
C CYS A 122 -8.53 2.93 -16.92
N GLY A 123 -7.54 3.81 -16.72
CA GLY A 123 -7.79 5.19 -16.33
C GLY A 123 -8.54 5.34 -15.01
N THR A 124 -8.40 4.38 -14.07
CA THR A 124 -9.13 4.40 -12.79
C THR A 124 -8.26 4.87 -11.63
N LEU A 125 -8.90 5.57 -10.69
CA LEU A 125 -8.29 6.04 -9.45
C LEU A 125 -9.34 6.02 -8.35
N GLU A 126 -9.00 5.40 -7.22
CA GLU A 126 -9.91 5.29 -6.09
C GLU A 126 -9.13 5.42 -4.78
N TYR A 127 -9.70 6.16 -3.83
CA TYR A 127 -9.21 6.18 -2.46
C TYR A 127 -10.35 6.26 -1.46
N HIS A 128 -10.26 5.49 -0.38
CA HIS A 128 -11.19 5.54 0.76
C HIS A 128 -10.41 5.81 2.05
N LEU A 129 -10.75 6.89 2.75
CA LEU A 129 -10.24 7.19 4.07
C LEU A 129 -11.22 6.66 5.13
N TYR A 130 -10.71 5.76 5.96
CA TYR A 130 -11.38 5.26 7.14
C TYR A 130 -10.75 5.84 8.41
N ARG A 131 -11.59 6.13 9.41
CA ARG A 131 -11.16 6.46 10.76
C ARG A 131 -11.99 5.61 11.72
N ASN A 132 -11.32 4.76 12.49
CA ASN A 132 -11.98 3.89 13.48
C ASN A 132 -13.13 3.07 12.87
N GLY A 133 -12.94 2.52 11.66
CA GLY A 133 -13.95 1.75 10.95
C GLY A 133 -14.97 2.55 10.16
N VAL A 134 -15.00 3.89 10.28
CA VAL A 134 -15.95 4.76 9.59
C VAL A 134 -15.33 5.35 8.33
N CYS A 135 -15.98 5.19 7.18
CA CYS A 135 -15.57 5.86 5.94
C CYS A 135 -15.89 7.36 6.04
N VAL A 136 -14.85 8.20 6.14
CA VAL A 136 -14.99 9.65 6.31
C VAL A 136 -14.83 10.42 5.00
N GLU A 137 -14.14 9.85 4.01
CA GLU A 137 -14.04 10.43 2.66
C GLU A 137 -13.74 9.32 1.66
N LYS A 138 -14.35 9.39 0.48
CA LYS A 138 -14.04 8.52 -0.64
C LYS A 138 -14.17 9.22 -1.97
N LEU A 139 -13.30 8.82 -2.90
CA LEU A 139 -13.34 9.21 -4.30
C LEU A 139 -13.20 7.98 -5.17
N PHE A 140 -14.02 7.90 -6.20
CA PHE A 140 -13.84 6.98 -7.32
C PHE A 140 -13.85 7.81 -8.61
N PHE A 141 -12.85 7.59 -9.45
CA PHE A 141 -12.68 8.25 -10.73
C PHE A 141 -12.36 7.21 -11.81
N GLU A 142 -13.03 7.34 -12.93
CA GLU A 142 -12.79 6.61 -14.17
C GLU A 142 -12.73 7.64 -15.29
N GLU A 143 -11.56 7.75 -15.92
CA GLU A 143 -11.25 8.77 -16.93
C GLU A 143 -12.29 8.75 -18.07
N GLU A 144 -12.79 9.94 -18.43
CA GLU A 144 -13.85 10.14 -19.42
C GLU A 144 -15.21 9.48 -19.13
N VAL A 145 -15.36 8.75 -18.01
CA VAL A 145 -16.60 8.01 -17.68
C VAL A 145 -17.29 8.62 -16.46
N SER A 146 -16.64 8.66 -15.31
CA SER A 146 -17.33 9.07 -14.07
C SER A 146 -16.39 9.61 -12.99
N LEU A 147 -16.96 10.47 -12.14
CA LEU A 147 -16.33 10.96 -10.92
C LEU A 147 -17.35 10.95 -9.80
N GLN A 148 -17.08 10.15 -8.77
CA GLN A 148 -17.90 10.05 -7.56
C GLN A 148 -17.07 10.52 -6.38
N PHE A 149 -17.66 11.36 -5.54
CA PHE A 149 -16.99 11.89 -4.36
C PHE A 149 -17.97 12.04 -3.21
N GLN A 150 -17.59 11.56 -2.03
CA GLN A 150 -18.33 11.72 -0.79
C GLN A 150 -17.36 12.06 0.33
N SER A 151 -17.66 13.09 1.11
CA SER A 151 -16.81 13.49 2.22
C SER A 151 -17.61 14.01 3.41
N GLN A 152 -17.16 13.64 4.61
CA GLN A 152 -17.52 14.23 5.89
C GLN A 152 -16.48 15.30 6.32
N LEU A 153 -15.34 15.39 5.63
CA LEU A 153 -14.23 16.30 5.95
C LEU A 153 -14.33 17.64 5.24
N ARG A 154 -14.94 17.67 4.05
CA ARG A 154 -15.04 18.87 3.23
C ARG A 154 -16.44 19.05 2.64
N SER A 155 -16.90 20.28 2.60
CA SER A 155 -18.11 20.68 1.88
C SER A 155 -17.78 20.94 0.40
N LEU A 156 -17.53 19.87 -0.35
CA LEU A 156 -17.21 19.90 -1.78
C LEU A 156 -18.04 18.86 -2.52
N GLU A 157 -18.61 19.25 -3.65
CA GLU A 157 -19.33 18.33 -4.54
C GLU A 157 -18.40 17.80 -5.64
N ALA A 158 -18.64 16.57 -6.11
CA ALA A 158 -17.82 15.93 -7.16
C ALA A 158 -17.62 16.81 -8.41
N LYS A 159 -18.68 17.49 -8.87
CA LYS A 159 -18.64 18.37 -10.06
C LYS A 159 -17.66 19.55 -9.95
N ASN A 160 -17.25 19.90 -8.73
CA ASN A 160 -16.32 21.00 -8.46
C ASN A 160 -14.86 20.53 -8.42
N ILE A 161 -14.60 19.22 -8.54
CA ILE A 161 -13.26 18.67 -8.66
C ILE A 161 -12.87 18.71 -10.15
N GLN A 162 -11.93 19.59 -10.49
CA GLN A 162 -11.50 19.79 -11.88
C GLN A 162 -10.49 18.76 -12.37
N ASP A 163 -9.69 18.21 -11.45
CA ASP A 163 -8.60 17.28 -11.74
C ASP A 163 -8.54 16.25 -10.61
N ALA A 164 -9.01 15.03 -10.87
CA ALA A 164 -9.08 13.95 -9.89
C ALA A 164 -7.68 13.48 -9.44
N TYR A 165 -6.68 13.53 -10.33
CA TYR A 165 -5.32 13.13 -10.00
C TYR A 165 -4.66 14.14 -9.07
N ARG A 166 -4.74 15.43 -9.38
CA ARG A 166 -4.21 16.49 -8.52
C ARG A 166 -4.97 16.56 -7.21
N PHE A 167 -6.28 16.38 -7.23
CA PHE A 167 -7.10 16.33 -6.03
C PHE A 167 -6.66 15.19 -5.11
N THR A 168 -6.50 13.98 -5.64
CA THR A 168 -6.04 12.81 -4.86
C THR A 168 -4.61 12.97 -4.36
N MET A 169 -3.69 13.50 -5.18
CA MET A 169 -2.33 13.84 -4.78
C MET A 169 -2.31 14.79 -3.58
N ASN A 170 -3.13 15.84 -3.61
CA ASN A 170 -3.24 16.79 -2.50
C ASN A 170 -3.87 16.15 -1.26
N PHE A 171 -4.92 15.35 -1.42
CA PHE A 171 -5.52 14.60 -0.32
C PHE A 171 -4.49 13.73 0.41
N ILE A 172 -3.68 12.94 -0.30
CA ILE A 172 -2.64 12.09 0.31
C ILE A 172 -1.59 12.95 1.03
N ARG A 173 -1.22 14.11 0.48
CA ARG A 173 -0.32 15.07 1.16
C ARG A 173 -0.94 15.65 2.43
N GLU A 174 -2.22 16.01 2.39
CA GLU A 174 -2.96 16.51 3.55
C GLU A 174 -2.99 15.49 4.70
N GLN A 175 -2.91 14.19 4.40
CA GLN A 175 -2.84 13.12 5.40
C GLN A 175 -1.41 12.84 5.93
N ASP A 176 -0.40 13.61 5.51
CA ASP A 176 1.01 13.32 5.78
C ASP A 176 1.42 11.90 5.31
N ALA A 177 0.80 11.42 4.24
CA ALA A 177 1.01 10.09 3.68
C ALA A 177 1.84 10.13 2.39
N TYR A 178 2.41 8.99 2.03
CA TYR A 178 3.16 8.80 0.79
C TYR A 178 2.83 7.44 0.18
N VAL A 179 2.40 7.45 -1.08
CA VAL A 179 2.13 6.25 -1.88
C VAL A 179 3.34 6.01 -2.79
N PRO A 180 4.13 4.96 -2.55
CA PRO A 180 5.34 4.69 -3.33
C PRO A 180 5.02 4.15 -4.73
N ASN A 181 5.99 4.25 -5.64
CA ASN A 181 5.97 3.55 -6.92
C ASN A 181 6.74 2.23 -6.78
N ILE A 182 6.01 1.13 -6.60
CA ILE A 182 6.59 -0.22 -6.50
C ILE A 182 6.32 -0.97 -7.80
N VAL A 183 7.39 -1.48 -8.41
CA VAL A 183 7.32 -2.17 -9.71
C VAL A 183 7.82 -3.60 -9.56
N GLU A 184 6.96 -4.55 -9.91
CA GLU A 184 7.32 -5.96 -10.05
C GLU A 184 7.69 -6.23 -11.50
N VAL A 185 8.91 -6.71 -11.74
CA VAL A 185 9.38 -7.01 -13.11
C VAL A 185 9.06 -8.46 -13.50
N GLU A 186 8.97 -9.35 -12.53
CA GLU A 186 8.57 -10.74 -12.72
C GLU A 186 7.65 -11.19 -11.59
N ASP A 187 6.65 -12.01 -11.92
CA ASP A 187 5.78 -12.61 -10.90
C ASP A 187 6.58 -13.51 -9.97
N LEU A 188 6.26 -13.44 -8.68
CA LEU A 188 6.75 -14.40 -7.70
C LEU A 188 6.03 -15.76 -7.87
N LYS A 189 6.71 -16.83 -7.47
CA LYS A 189 6.16 -18.19 -7.47
C LYS A 189 6.05 -18.72 -6.06
N ALA A 190 4.91 -19.32 -5.72
CA ALA A 190 4.78 -20.04 -4.46
C ALA A 190 5.84 -21.16 -4.37
N GLY A 191 6.46 -21.30 -3.19
CA GLY A 191 7.60 -22.18 -2.94
C GLY A 191 8.95 -21.63 -3.39
N GLN A 192 9.00 -20.44 -3.99
CA GLN A 192 10.27 -19.76 -4.29
C GLN A 192 10.88 -19.22 -3.01
N ARG A 193 12.14 -19.56 -2.76
CA ARG A 193 12.95 -18.92 -1.72
C ARG A 193 13.65 -17.69 -2.29
N THR A 194 13.53 -16.55 -1.63
CA THR A 194 14.12 -15.27 -2.07
C THR A 194 14.50 -14.39 -0.88
N THR A 195 15.35 -13.39 -1.12
CA THR A 195 15.65 -12.35 -0.13
C THR A 195 14.63 -11.22 -0.25
N LEU A 196 13.89 -10.95 0.82
CA LEU A 196 12.91 -9.86 0.87
C LEU A 196 13.63 -8.50 0.93
N ARG A 197 13.71 -7.82 -0.21
CA ARG A 197 14.16 -6.43 -0.29
C ARG A 197 13.53 -5.76 -1.52
N PHE A 198 13.44 -4.44 -1.50
CA PHE A 198 13.13 -3.69 -2.71
C PHE A 198 14.43 -3.12 -3.27
N GLU A 199 14.66 -3.33 -4.57
CA GLU A 199 15.73 -2.63 -5.28
C GLU A 199 15.50 -1.12 -5.19
N ASP A 200 16.58 -0.34 -5.09
CA ASP A 200 16.57 1.12 -4.89
C ASP A 200 15.98 1.64 -3.56
N LEU A 201 15.66 0.76 -2.61
CA LEU A 201 15.33 1.12 -1.23
C LEU A 201 16.43 0.69 -0.26
N MET A 202 17.09 1.64 0.38
CA MET A 202 18.20 1.33 1.28
C MET A 202 17.70 0.79 2.63
N PRO A 203 18.42 -0.12 3.32
CA PRO A 203 17.97 -0.68 4.60
C PRO A 203 17.68 0.38 5.67
N HIS A 204 18.47 1.45 5.73
CA HIS A 204 18.26 2.54 6.69
C HIS A 204 17.04 3.41 6.35
N GLU A 205 16.44 3.28 5.18
CA GLU A 205 15.22 4.00 4.78
C GLU A 205 13.94 3.23 5.17
N VAL A 206 14.08 1.96 5.55
CA VAL A 206 13.01 1.14 6.11
C VAL A 206 13.06 1.29 7.64
N GLU A 207 11.95 1.70 8.23
CA GLU A 207 11.80 1.68 9.69
C GLU A 207 11.62 0.23 10.17
N ARG A 208 10.74 -0.51 9.48
CA ARG A 208 10.52 -1.94 9.68
C ARG A 208 9.78 -2.53 8.46
N MET A 209 10.01 -3.81 8.18
CA MET A 209 9.22 -4.59 7.22
C MET A 209 8.97 -5.96 7.81
N ASP A 210 7.70 -6.37 7.85
CA ASP A 210 7.25 -7.69 8.22
C ASP A 210 6.71 -8.42 6.99
N TYR A 211 6.89 -9.74 6.99
CA TYR A 211 6.31 -10.64 5.99
C TYR A 211 5.19 -11.45 6.64
N LEU A 212 4.03 -11.45 6.00
CA LEU A 212 2.88 -12.26 6.36
C LEU A 212 2.56 -13.23 5.22
N ALA A 213 2.13 -14.44 5.58
CA ALA A 213 1.65 -15.40 4.62
C ALA A 213 0.63 -16.39 5.20
N GLN A 214 -0.13 -17.00 4.30
CA GLN A 214 -0.91 -18.21 4.58
C GLN A 214 -0.25 -19.41 3.89
N GLN A 215 0.12 -20.40 4.69
CA GLN A 215 0.58 -21.73 4.26
C GLN A 215 -0.57 -22.66 3.92
#